data_AF-A0A8T4KB63-F1
#
_entry.id   AF-A0A8T4KB63-F1
#
_cell.length_a   1.000
_cell.length_b   1.000
_cell.length_c   1.000
_cell.angle_alpha   90.00
_cell.angle_beta   90.00
_cell.angle_gamma   90.00
#
_symmetry.space_group_name_H-M   'P 1'
#
loop_
_entity.id
_entity.type
_entity.pdbx_description
1 polymer ?
#
loop_
_entity_poly.entity_id
_entity_poly.type
_entity_poly.pdbx_seq_one_letter_code
_entity_poly.pdbx_strand_id
1 'polypeptide(L)' 'MNSKKLKVAANMLLVTKSGGKTSNFNGKYFNSESHDLLASNGKIRDEILEIVK' A
#
# COMPACT_ATOMS: atom_id res chain seq x y z
N MET A 1 12.58 -14.76 -10.05
CA MET A 1 12.11 -13.48 -9.47
C MET A 1 10.78 -13.09 -10.13
N ASN A 2 9.72 -12.85 -9.36
CA ASN A 2 8.37 -12.61 -9.91
C ASN A 2 8.21 -11.15 -10.36
N SER A 3 8.01 -10.93 -11.67
CA SER A 3 7.82 -9.59 -12.28
C SER A 3 6.69 -8.78 -11.63
N LYS A 4 5.61 -9.44 -11.18
CA LYS A 4 4.45 -8.78 -10.56
C LYS A 4 4.80 -8.16 -9.21
N LYS A 5 5.55 -8.87 -8.36
CA LYS A 5 6.01 -8.36 -7.05
C LYS A 5 6.93 -7.14 -7.22
N LEU A 6 7.79 -7.17 -8.24
CA LEU A 6 8.71 -6.06 -8.55
C LEU A 6 7.97 -4.80 -9.01
N LYS A 7 6.95 -4.95 -9.87
CA LYS A 7 6.09 -3.83 -10.31
C LYS A 7 5.36 -3.18 -9.13
N VAL A 8 4.82 -3.99 -8.21
CA VAL A 8 4.17 -3.48 -7.00
C VAL A 8 5.15 -2.70 -6.12
N ALA A 9 6.36 -3.25 -5.90
CA ALA A 9 7.39 -2.58 -5.11
C ALA A 9 7.81 -1.22 -5.70
N ALA A 10 7.98 -1.15 -7.03
CA ALA A 10 8.31 0.10 -7.72
C ALA A 10 7.21 1.16 -7.56
N ASN A 11 5.95 0.77 -7.73
CA ASN A 11 4.81 1.69 -7.58
C ASN A 11 4.65 2.18 -6.13
N MET A 12 4.89 1.31 -5.14
CA MET A 12 4.88 1.74 -3.75
C MET A 12 5.94 2.80 -3.45
N LEU A 13 7.15 2.62 -4.00
CA LEU A 13 8.22 3.60 -3.83
C LEU A 13 7.79 4.97 -4.36
N LEU A 14 7.13 5.01 -5.52
CA LEU A 14 6.60 6.25 -6.09
C LEU A 14 5.57 6.89 -5.15
N VAL A 15 4.56 6.14 -4.71
CA VAL A 15 3.52 6.65 -3.80
C VAL A 15 4.14 7.22 -2.53
N THR A 16 5.05 6.49 -1.90
CA THR A 16 5.71 6.93 -0.66
C THR A 16 6.59 8.17 -0.88
N LYS A 17 7.31 8.25 -2.00
CA LYS A 17 8.13 9.44 -2.33
C LYS A 17 7.29 10.67 -2.63
N SER A 18 6.06 10.50 -3.12
CA SER A 18 5.09 11.59 -3.28
C SER A 18 4.37 11.97 -1.97
N GLY A 19 4.76 11.42 -0.83
CA GLY A 19 4.13 11.70 0.48
C GLY A 19 2.86 10.88 0.76
N GLY A 20 2.50 9.95 -0.12
CA GLY A 20 1.41 9.02 0.10
C GLY A 20 1.77 7.93 1.13
N LYS A 21 0.76 7.15 1.54
CA LYS A 21 0.92 6.03 2.47
C LYS A 21 0.48 4.73 1.81
N THR A 22 1.24 3.67 2.05
CA THR A 22 0.93 2.30 1.62
C THR A 22 0.76 1.39 2.82
N SER A 23 -0.24 0.50 2.78
CA SER A 23 -0.51 -0.48 3.83
C SER A 23 -1.21 -1.71 3.26
N ASN A 24 -1.39 -2.76 4.06
CA ASN A 24 -2.43 -3.76 3.81
C ASN A 24 -3.77 -3.31 4.41
N PHE A 25 -4.83 -4.12 4.24
CA PHE A 25 -6.17 -3.81 4.77
C PHE A 25 -6.27 -3.93 6.30
N ASN A 26 -5.27 -4.53 6.94
CA ASN A 26 -5.13 -4.49 8.40
C ASN A 26 -4.47 -3.18 8.89
N GLY A 27 -4.14 -2.25 7.98
CA GLY A 27 -3.46 -1.01 8.32
C GLY A 27 -1.99 -1.18 8.68
N LYS A 28 -1.38 -2.35 8.45
CA LYS A 28 0.06 -2.55 8.64
C LYS A 28 0.82 -2.13 7.38
N TYR A 29 2.09 -1.75 7.52
CA TYR A 29 2.94 -1.49 6.37
C TYR A 29 2.95 -2.70 5.42
N PHE A 30 2.84 -2.41 4.13
CA PHE A 30 2.89 -3.45 3.12
C PHE A 30 4.30 -4.02 2.99
N ASN A 31 4.40 -5.34 2.82
CA ASN A 31 5.65 -6.07 2.62
C ASN A 31 5.47 -7.23 1.60
N SER A 32 6.53 -8.00 1.34
CA SER A 32 6.52 -9.11 0.36
C SER A 32 5.52 -10.24 0.65
N GLU A 33 5.07 -10.32 1.90
CA GLU A 33 4.13 -11.31 2.44
C GLU A 33 2.70 -10.75 2.51
N SER A 34 2.50 -9.47 2.20
CA SER A 34 1.18 -8.86 2.18
C SER A 34 0.41 -9.33 0.95
N HIS A 35 -0.80 -9.83 1.16
CA HIS A 35 -1.69 -10.29 0.09
C HIS A 35 -2.51 -9.15 -0.53
N ASP A 36 -2.73 -8.08 0.25
CA ASP A 36 -3.51 -6.89 -0.14
C ASP A 36 -2.68 -5.62 -0.06
N LEU A 37 -2.99 -4.66 -0.92
CA LEU A 37 -2.35 -3.35 -0.99
C LEU A 37 -3.40 -2.23 -0.98
N LEU A 38 -3.27 -1.32 -0.03
CA LEU A 38 -3.90 -0.02 -0.01
C LEU A 38 -2.84 1.05 -0.26
N ALA A 39 -3.03 1.86 -1.28
CA ALA A 39 -2.24 3.06 -1.55
C ALA A 39 -3.15 4.29 -1.43
N SER A 40 -2.72 5.30 -0.67
CA SER A 40 -3.52 6.50 -0.41
C SER A 40 -2.64 7.76 -0.38
N ASN A 41 -3.26 8.93 -0.44
CA ASN A 41 -2.59 10.22 -0.23
C ASN A 41 -2.20 10.48 1.24
N GLY A 42 -2.46 9.52 2.15
CA GLY A 42 -2.18 9.64 3.57
C GLY A 42 -3.18 10.43 4.40
N LYS A 43 -4.13 11.14 3.78
CA LYS A 43 -5.17 11.94 4.44
C LYS A 43 -6.43 11.14 4.74
N ILE A 44 -6.85 10.29 3.81
CA ILE A 44 -8.10 9.51 3.88
C ILE A 44 -7.85 8.01 4.14
N ARG A 45 -6.66 7.67 4.64
CA ARG A 45 -6.24 6.26 4.75
C ARG A 45 -7.12 5.49 5.73
N ASP A 46 -7.46 6.11 6.85
CA ASP A 46 -8.11 5.43 7.96
C ASP A 46 -9.60 5.20 7.63
N GLU A 47 -10.22 6.15 6.95
CA GLU A 47 -11.58 6.06 6.42
C GLU A 47 -11.69 4.95 5.35
N ILE A 48 -10.68 4.82 4.47
CA ILE A 48 -10.65 3.69 3.53
C ILE A 48 -10.49 2.37 4.30
N LEU A 49 -9.64 2.32 5.34
CA LEU A 49 -9.44 1.13 6.16
C LEU A 49 -10.70 0.71 6.92
N GLU A 50 -11.59 1.65 7.25
CA GLU A 50 -12.89 1.33 7.86
C GLU A 50 -13.87 0.68 6.86
N ILE A 51 -13.78 1.01 5.57
CA ILE A 51 -14.68 0.49 4.52
C ILE A 51 -14.23 -0.88 4.00
N VAL A 52 -12.91 -1.12 3.92
CA VAL A 52 -12.35 -2.33 3.29
C VAL A 52 -12.08 -3.47 4.27
N LYS A 53 -12.24 -3.23 5.58
CA LYS A 53 -12.27 -4.27 6.61
C LYS A 53 -13.62 -4.99 6.60
#